data_AF-A0A087TLW7-F1
#
_entry.id   AF-A0A087TLW7-F1
#
_cell.length_a   1.000
_cell.length_b   1.000
_cell.length_c   1.000
_cell.angle_alpha   90.00
_cell.angle_beta   90.00
_cell.angle_gamma   90.00
#
_symmetry.space_group_name_H-M   'P 1'
#
loop_
_entity.id
_entity.type
_entity.pdbx_description
1 polymer ?
#
loop_
_entity_poly.entity_id
_entity_poly.type
_entity_poly.pdbx_seq_one_letter_code
_entity_poly.pdbx_strand_id
1 'polypeptide(L)'
;SSCLVFAVAVLCFSNSIYGEFVFDDSEAVINNLDLKPDTPLTNIFKNDFWGTKLTHNASHKSYRPLTVLTFRINYFATGLQPCSFHIVNILLHGTVSALVLKVMATVLNKSLEEEAPRAA
;
A
#
# COMPACT_ATOMS: atom_id res chain seq x y z
N SER A 1 -20.11 9.00 6.79
CA SER A 1 -19.44 7.78 7.32
C SER A 1 -18.04 7.57 6.76
N SER A 2 -17.85 7.48 5.43
CA SER A 2 -16.51 7.26 4.84
C SER A 2 -15.47 8.34 5.16
N CYS A 3 -15.85 9.63 5.17
CA CYS A 3 -14.94 10.71 5.55
C CYS A 3 -14.45 10.61 7.01
N LEU A 4 -15.33 10.16 7.91
CA LEU A 4 -14.97 9.95 9.32
C LEU A 4 -13.97 8.79 9.45
N VAL A 5 -14.21 7.67 8.77
CA VAL A 5 -13.27 6.53 8.74
C VAL A 5 -11.92 6.96 8.16
N PHE A 6 -11.92 7.70 7.06
CA PHE A 6 -10.70 8.26 6.48
C PHE A 6 -9.95 9.13 7.49
N ALA A 7 -10.64 10.08 8.12
CA ALA A 7 -10.02 11.01 9.08
C ALA A 7 -9.44 10.28 10.29
N VAL A 8 -10.18 9.33 10.87
CA VAL A 8 -9.71 8.52 12.00
C VAL A 8 -8.47 7.70 11.59
N ALA A 9 -8.51 7.02 10.43
CA ALA A 9 -7.38 6.26 9.93
C ALA A 9 -6.12 7.13 9.75
N VAL A 10 -6.26 8.33 9.19
CA VAL A 10 -5.13 9.28 9.04
C VAL A 10 -4.60 9.73 10.40
N LEU A 11 -5.48 10.11 11.32
CA LEU A 11 -5.09 10.60 12.65
C LEU A 11 -4.33 9.54 13.45
N CYS A 12 -4.75 8.26 13.38
CA CYS A 12 -4.08 7.15 14.08
C CYS A 12 -2.60 7.00 13.70
N PHE A 13 -2.23 7.31 12.46
CA PHE A 13 -0.86 7.17 11.97
C PHE A 13 -0.13 8.51 11.81
N SER A 14 -0.78 9.64 12.10
CA SER A 14 -0.18 10.98 11.94
C SER A 14 1.12 11.17 12.74
N ASN A 15 1.26 10.51 13.88
CA ASN A 15 2.46 10.58 14.72
C ASN A 15 3.68 9.90 14.07
N SER A 16 3.49 9.03 13.06
CA SER A 16 4.61 8.38 12.37
C SER A 16 5.21 9.21 11.24
N ILE A 17 4.61 10.36 10.89
CA ILE A 17 5.03 11.17 9.73
C ILE A 17 6.51 11.58 9.83
N TYR A 18 6.97 11.94 11.02
CA TYR A 18 8.33 12.37 11.29
C TYR A 18 9.27 11.24 11.71
N GLY A 19 8.86 9.98 11.54
CA GLY A 19 9.73 8.83 11.74
C GLY A 19 10.78 8.70 10.63
N GLU A 20 11.88 8.03 10.94
CA GLU A 20 12.92 7.65 9.99
C GLU A 20 12.60 6.30 9.34
N PHE A 21 13.29 5.96 8.24
CA PHE A 21 13.26 4.60 7.71
C PHE A 21 13.90 3.64 8.70
N VAL A 22 13.16 2.62 9.12
CA VAL A 22 13.61 1.63 10.11
C VAL A 22 13.20 0.22 9.71
N PHE A 23 13.92 -0.78 10.24
CA PHE A 23 13.64 -2.20 9.99
C PHE A 23 13.48 -2.49 8.48
N ASP A 24 12.31 -2.99 8.09
CA ASP A 24 11.96 -3.40 6.73
C ASP A 24 12.04 -2.27 5.70
N ASP A 25 11.92 -1.00 6.11
CA ASP A 25 12.05 0.14 5.19
C ASP A 25 13.45 0.20 4.56
N SER A 26 14.46 -0.24 5.30
CA SER A 26 15.85 -0.29 4.82
C SER A 26 15.95 -1.16 3.58
N GLU A 27 15.35 -2.36 3.62
CA GLU A 27 15.39 -3.30 2.51
C GLU A 27 14.38 -2.96 1.43
N ALA A 28 13.16 -2.57 1.81
CA ALA A 28 12.08 -2.31 0.86
C ALA A 28 12.24 -0.99 0.07
N VAL A 29 12.90 0.02 0.67
CA VAL A 29 12.99 1.38 0.11
C VAL A 29 14.43 1.82 -0.13
N ILE A 30 15.32 1.73 0.87
CA ILE A 30 16.67 2.30 0.73
C ILE A 30 17.53 1.44 -0.22
N ASN A 31 17.58 0.14 0.06
CA ASN A 31 18.44 -0.84 -0.62
C ASN A 31 17.80 -1.47 -1.86
N ASN A 32 16.49 -1.27 -2.05
CA ASN A 32 15.78 -1.83 -3.19
C ASN A 32 16.16 -1.12 -4.50
N LEU A 33 16.86 -1.84 -5.37
CA LEU A 33 17.30 -1.34 -6.68
C LEU A 33 16.12 -1.07 -7.63
N ASP A 34 14.96 -1.67 -7.40
CA ASP A 34 13.79 -1.47 -8.26
C ASP A 34 13.22 -0.05 -8.17
N LEU A 35 13.54 0.71 -7.13
CA LEU A 35 13.14 2.12 -6.97
C LEU A 35 14.04 3.07 -7.78
N LYS A 36 15.23 2.63 -8.19
CA LYS A 36 16.20 3.51 -8.84
C LYS A 36 15.79 3.79 -10.30
N PRO A 37 15.93 5.03 -10.80
CA PRO A 37 15.46 5.41 -12.13
C PRO A 37 16.23 4.73 -13.27
N ASP A 38 17.47 4.33 -13.02
CA ASP A 38 18.38 3.66 -13.95
C ASP A 38 18.12 2.15 -14.11
N THR A 39 17.31 1.54 -13.22
CA THR A 39 16.93 0.12 -13.37
C THR A 39 15.71 -0.05 -14.28
N PRO A 40 15.62 -1.11 -15.09
CA PRO A 40 14.45 -1.35 -15.92
C PRO A 40 13.16 -1.47 -15.10
N LEU A 41 12.11 -0.73 -15.47
CA LEU A 41 10.81 -0.77 -14.79
C LEU A 41 10.21 -2.18 -14.76
N THR A 42 10.52 -3.01 -15.76
CA THR A 42 10.05 -4.41 -15.84
C THR A 42 10.58 -5.29 -14.71
N ASN A 43 11.64 -4.89 -14.00
CA ASN A 43 12.17 -5.62 -12.85
C ASN A 43 11.15 -5.71 -11.71
N ILE A 44 10.34 -4.67 -11.49
CA ILE A 44 9.27 -4.66 -10.48
C ILE A 44 8.32 -5.85 -10.61
N PHE A 45 8.10 -6.34 -11.84
CA PHE A 45 7.21 -7.46 -12.12
C PHE A 45 7.92 -8.83 -12.11
N LYS A 46 9.24 -8.84 -11.92
CA LYS A 46 10.08 -10.05 -11.91
C LYS A 46 10.74 -10.30 -10.56
N ASN A 47 10.77 -9.30 -9.70
CA ASN A 47 11.36 -9.34 -8.37
C ASN A 47 10.28 -9.45 -7.29
N ASP A 48 10.68 -9.93 -6.11
CA ASP A 48 9.87 -9.83 -4.91
C ASP A 48 9.89 -8.42 -4.33
N PHE A 49 9.15 -8.22 -3.25
CA PHE A 49 8.99 -6.93 -2.56
C PHE A 49 10.32 -6.28 -2.16
N TRP A 50 11.37 -7.08 -1.94
CA TRP A 50 12.68 -6.64 -1.47
C TRP A 50 13.68 -6.40 -2.61
N GLY A 51 13.26 -6.58 -3.87
CA GLY A 51 14.11 -6.40 -5.05
C GLY A 51 14.90 -7.65 -5.46
N THR A 52 14.61 -8.82 -4.88
CA THR A 52 15.25 -10.09 -5.28
C THR A 52 14.43 -10.78 -6.36
N LYS A 53 15.06 -11.27 -7.42
CA LYS A 53 14.37 -12.03 -8.49
C LYS A 53 13.54 -13.17 -7.91
N LEU A 54 12.26 -13.26 -8.31
CA LEU A 54 11.32 -14.28 -7.85
C LEU A 54 11.79 -15.71 -8.16
N THR A 55 12.63 -15.90 -9.18
CA THR A 55 13.19 -17.21 -9.53
C THR A 55 14.36 -17.62 -8.64
N HIS A 56 14.96 -16.69 -7.90
CA HIS A 56 16.12 -16.96 -7.05
C HIS A 56 15.71 -17.71 -5.78
N ASN A 57 16.54 -18.65 -5.32
CA ASN A 57 16.24 -19.47 -4.13
C ASN A 57 16.18 -18.66 -2.84
N ALA A 58 16.97 -17.58 -2.73
CA ALA A 58 16.96 -16.69 -1.57
C ALA A 58 15.80 -15.67 -1.58
N SER A 59 14.96 -15.66 -2.62
CA SER A 59 13.80 -14.76 -2.65
C SER A 59 12.77 -15.17 -1.60
N HIS A 60 12.20 -14.18 -0.92
CA HIS A 60 11.08 -14.37 0.01
C HIS A 60 9.76 -14.69 -0.70
N LYS A 61 9.73 -14.63 -2.05
CA LYS A 61 8.54 -14.85 -2.91
C LYS A 61 7.36 -13.92 -2.61
N SER A 62 7.60 -12.85 -1.84
CA SER A 62 6.59 -11.85 -1.48
C SER A 62 6.31 -10.94 -2.67
N TYR A 63 5.36 -11.32 -3.52
CA TYR A 63 5.08 -10.60 -4.75
C TYR A 63 4.15 -9.39 -4.52
N ARG A 64 4.70 -8.17 -4.60
CA ARG A 64 3.98 -6.90 -4.35
C ARG A 64 4.35 -5.80 -5.37
N PRO A 65 4.19 -6.05 -6.67
CA PRO A 65 4.70 -5.16 -7.72
C PRO A 65 4.09 -3.76 -7.66
N LEU A 66 2.80 -3.65 -7.32
CA LEU A 66 2.13 -2.35 -7.23
C LEU A 66 2.65 -1.50 -6.07
N THR A 67 2.97 -2.12 -4.93
CA THR A 67 3.56 -1.41 -3.79
C THR A 67 4.97 -0.92 -4.11
N VAL A 68 5.80 -1.74 -4.74
CA VAL A 68 7.15 -1.33 -5.17
C VAL A 68 7.04 -0.22 -6.23
N LEU A 69 6.04 -0.28 -7.12
CA LEU A 69 5.77 0.79 -8.08
C LEU A 69 5.40 2.10 -7.41
N THR A 70 4.54 2.10 -6.37
CA THR A 70 4.23 3.33 -5.63
C THR A 70 5.47 3.89 -4.94
N PHE A 71 6.35 3.04 -4.39
CA PHE A 71 7.61 3.48 -3.81
C PHE A 71 8.56 4.07 -4.85
N ARG A 72 8.66 3.49 -6.05
CA ARG A 72 9.47 4.03 -7.15
C ARG A 72 8.96 5.40 -7.59
N ILE A 73 7.66 5.56 -7.75
CA ILE A 73 7.04 6.85 -8.09
C ILE A 73 7.31 7.88 -6.99
N ASN A 74 7.18 7.49 -5.72
CA ASN A 74 7.49 8.36 -4.59
C ASN A 74 8.97 8.77 -4.57
N TYR A 75 9.88 7.81 -4.76
CA TYR A 75 11.32 8.06 -4.84
C TYR A 75 11.65 9.02 -5.98
N PHE A 76 11.02 8.86 -7.15
CA PHE A 76 11.21 9.77 -8.27
C PHE A 76 10.77 11.21 -7.95
N ALA A 77 9.70 11.38 -7.16
CA ALA A 77 9.17 12.70 -6.82
C ALA A 77 9.96 13.42 -5.73
N THR A 78 10.42 12.72 -4.69
CA THR A 78 10.99 13.34 -3.48
C THR A 78 12.31 12.73 -3.00
N GLY A 79 12.83 11.71 -3.68
CA GLY A 79 14.03 10.97 -3.24
C GLY A 79 13.77 10.15 -1.98
N LEU A 80 14.80 9.97 -1.14
CA LEU A 80 14.71 9.26 0.14
C LEU A 80 14.30 10.21 1.28
N GLN A 81 13.08 10.73 1.21
CA GLN A 81 12.47 11.57 2.24
C GLN A 81 11.41 10.77 3.02
N PRO A 82 11.69 10.25 4.23
CA PRO A 82 10.78 9.37 4.97
C PRO A 82 9.36 9.94 5.13
N CYS A 83 9.28 11.23 5.48
CA CYS A 83 8.03 11.97 5.62
C CYS A 83 7.14 11.88 4.38
N SER A 84 7.73 11.95 3.18
CA SER A 84 6.97 11.82 1.93
C SER A 84 6.33 10.43 1.79
N PHE A 85 7.07 9.36 2.09
CA PHE A 85 6.53 7.99 2.02
C PHE A 85 5.45 7.76 3.07
N HIS A 86 5.64 8.26 4.29
CA HIS A 86 4.64 8.18 5.35
C HIS A 86 3.34 8.88 4.96
N ILE A 87 3.41 10.13 4.47
CA ILE A 87 2.23 10.87 4.03
C ILE A 87 1.47 10.09 2.95
N VAL A 88 2.15 9.60 1.92
CA VAL A 88 1.52 8.84 0.84
C VAL A 88 0.88 7.55 1.37
N ASN A 89 1.60 6.78 2.18
CA ASN A 89 1.07 5.53 2.75
C ASN A 89 -0.13 5.76 3.68
N ILE A 90 -0.10 6.82 4.49
CA ILE A 90 -1.21 7.18 5.39
C ILE A 90 -2.46 7.58 4.59
N LEU A 91 -2.29 8.39 3.53
CA LEU A 91 -3.40 8.78 2.65
C LEU A 91 -3.98 7.59 1.89
N LEU A 92 -3.14 6.69 1.39
CA LEU A 92 -3.57 5.44 0.75
C LEU A 92 -4.31 4.54 1.75
N HIS A 93 -3.80 4.38 2.97
CA HIS A 93 -4.45 3.60 4.02
C HIS A 93 -5.82 4.18 4.39
N GLY A 94 -5.92 5.50 4.57
CA GLY A 94 -7.20 6.18 4.81
C GLY A 94 -8.20 5.93 3.67
N THR A 95 -7.73 6.00 2.42
CA THR A 95 -8.55 5.75 1.23
C THR A 95 -9.06 4.31 1.19
N VAL A 96 -8.18 3.33 1.39
CA VAL A 96 -8.56 1.91 1.43
C VAL A 96 -9.56 1.64 2.55
N SER A 97 -9.33 2.17 3.75
CA SER A 97 -10.26 2.04 4.88
C SER A 97 -11.66 2.58 4.57
N ALA A 98 -11.74 3.74 3.90
CA ALA A 98 -13.01 4.32 3.46
C ALA A 98 -13.70 3.50 2.37
N LEU A 99 -12.94 2.90 1.44
CA LEU A 99 -13.45 2.02 0.38
C LEU A 99 -13.94 0.68 0.94
N VAL A 100 -13.23 0.08 1.90
CA VAL A 100 -13.64 -1.16 2.57
C VAL A 100 -15.00 -0.97 3.23
N LEU A 101 -15.24 0.15 3.93
CA LEU A 101 -16.57 0.44 4.48
C LEU A 101 -17.67 0.44 3.41
N LYS A 102 -17.40 1.05 2.24
CA LYS A 102 -18.38 1.08 1.14
C LYS A 102 -18.65 -0.31 0.59
N VAL A 103 -17.61 -1.10 0.34
CA VAL A 103 -17.74 -2.47 -0.15
C VAL A 103 -18.52 -3.32 0.84
N MET A 104 -18.20 -3.26 2.13
CA MET A 104 -18.90 -4.03 3.15
C MET A 104 -20.36 -3.62 3.28
N ALA A 105 -20.67 -2.33 3.20
CA ALA A 105 -22.06 -1.86 3.19
C ALA A 105 -22.83 -2.38 1.96
N THR A 106 -22.21 -2.38 0.78
CA THR A 106 -22.84 -2.92 -0.44
C THR A 106 -23.08 -4.43 -0.34
N VAL A 107 -22.10 -5.19 0.14
CA VAL A 107 -22.21 -6.65 0.29
C VAL A 107 -23.29 -6.99 1.32
N LEU A 108 -23.30 -6.31 2.48
CA LEU A 108 -24.27 -6.56 3.54
C LEU A 108 -25.70 -6.20 3.11
N ASN A 109 -25.89 -5.04 2.46
CA ASN A 109 -27.20 -4.65 1.96
C ASN A 109 -27.75 -5.68 0.95
N LYS A 110 -26.89 -6.18 0.05
CA LYS A 110 -27.28 -7.22 -0.90
C LYS A 110 -27.66 -8.53 -0.19
N SER A 111 -26.91 -8.95 0.82
CA SER A 111 -27.25 -10.15 1.61
C SER A 111 -28.59 -10.01 2.33
N LEU A 112 -28.88 -8.83 2.90
CA LEU A 112 -30.15 -8.56 3.55
C LEU A 112 -31.33 -8.55 2.56
N GLU A 113 -31.13 -8.06 1.34
CA GLU A 113 -32.13 -8.12 0.27
C GLU A 113 -32.39 -9.55 -0.21
N GLU A 114 -31.37 -10.42 -0.25
CA GLU A 114 -31.51 -11.84 -0.62
C GLU A 114 -32.18 -12.69 0.47
N GLU A 115 -31.99 -12.35 1.75
CA GLU A 115 -32.64 -13.02 2.90
C GLU A 115 -34.04 -12.51 3.21
N ALA A 116 -34.41 -11.32 2.72
CA ALA A 116 -35.78 -10.82 2.85
C ALA A 116 -36.74 -11.85 2.21
N PRO A 117 -37.78 -12.32 2.94
CA PRO A 117 -38.72 -13.27 2.37
C PRO A 117 -39.26 -12.68 1.07
N ARG A 118 -39.29 -13.47 0.00
CA ARG A 118 -40.05 -13.12 -1.21
C ARG A 118 -41.51 -13.00 -0.79
N ALA A 119 -41.90 -11.82 -0.34
CA ALA A 119 -43.27 -11.50 -0.05
C ALA A 119 -43.99 -11.37 -1.39
N ALA A 120 -45.01 -12.22 -1.56
CA ALA A 120 -45.90 -12.44 -2.71
C ALA A 120 -45.43 -13.48 -3.74
#